data_AF-A0A1G1L1X7-F1
#
_entry.id   AF-A0A1G1L1X7-F1
#
_cell.length_a   1.000
_cell.length_b   1.000
_cell.length_c   1.000
_cell.angle_alpha   90.00
_cell.angle_beta   90.00
_cell.angle_gamma   90.00
#
_symmetry.space_group_name_H-M   'P 1'
#
loop_
_entity.id
_entity.type
_entity.pdbx_description
1 polymer ?
#
loop_
_entity_poly.entity_id
_entity_poly.type
_entity_poly.pdbx_seq_one_letter_code
_entity_poly.pdbx_strand_id
1 'polypeptide(L)'
;MPGVPDILNLLSAQNDILLSIATGNFEEAGWMKLEYGGIDQYFKFGGFGSDSPSRVNIVQTAIQRGEKFLLEKIPFHQVFVIGDTEHDINAAKVLGVKSIGVGAYHLSKDDLSKHEPDFVMDDLQNAEAFLELVR
;
A
#
# COMPACT_ATOMS: atom_id res chain seq x y z
N MET A 1 10.71 -7.96 3.01
CA MET A 1 11.52 -7.50 1.86
C MET A 1 12.58 -6.53 2.37
N PRO A 2 13.77 -6.48 1.79
CA PRO A 2 14.77 -5.45 2.10
C PRO A 2 14.20 -4.03 1.91
N GLY A 3 14.62 -3.08 2.74
CA GLY A 3 14.25 -1.65 2.65
C GLY A 3 12.87 -1.25 3.19
N VAL A 4 11.96 -2.20 3.44
CA VAL A 4 10.64 -1.91 4.03
C VAL A 4 10.73 -1.17 5.38
N PRO A 5 11.55 -1.60 6.36
CA PRO A 5 11.63 -0.90 7.64
C PRO A 5 12.10 0.56 7.50
N ASP A 6 13.05 0.83 6.60
CA ASP A 6 13.59 2.17 6.39
C ASP A 6 12.55 3.10 5.76
N ILE A 7 11.80 2.60 4.77
CA ILE A 7 10.67 3.33 4.18
C ILE A 7 9.60 3.62 5.23
N LEU A 8 9.18 2.60 6.00
CA LEU A 8 8.13 2.80 7.01
C LEU A 8 8.56 3.79 8.10
N ASN A 9 9.82 3.74 8.54
CA ASN A 9 10.39 4.73 9.45
C ASN A 9 10.35 6.14 8.86
N LEU A 10 10.75 6.30 7.60
CA LEU A 10 10.81 7.61 6.95
C LEU A 10 9.42 8.20 6.71
N LEU A 11 8.47 7.38 6.25
CA LEU A 11 7.08 7.78 5.99
C LEU A 11 6.33 8.10 7.29
N SER A 12 6.49 7.28 8.33
CA SER A 12 5.80 7.50 9.62
C SER A 12 6.31 8.72 10.39
N ALA A 13 7.50 9.23 10.04
CA ALA A 13 8.02 10.49 10.56
C ALA A 13 7.39 11.73 9.87
N GLN A 14 6.65 11.56 8.78
CA GLN A 14 5.98 12.66 8.08
C GLN A 14 4.58 12.89 8.68
N ASN A 15 4.27 14.13 9.07
CA ASN A 15 2.99 14.47 9.69
C ASN A 15 1.80 14.48 8.70
N ASP A 16 2.10 14.52 7.41
CA ASP A 16 1.15 14.58 6.29
C ASP A 16 0.94 13.23 5.59
N ILE A 17 1.54 12.15 6.10
CA ILE A 17 1.40 10.80 5.54
C ILE A 17 0.66 9.90 6.53
N LEU A 18 -0.37 9.22 6.03
CA LEU A 18 -1.10 8.19 6.77
C LEU A 18 -0.84 6.81 6.17
N LEU A 19 -0.34 5.89 6.99
CA LEU A 19 -0.04 4.52 6.58
C LEU A 19 -1.21 3.59 6.91
N SER A 20 -1.56 2.74 5.94
CA SER A 20 -2.57 1.69 6.08
C SER A 20 -2.15 0.45 5.32
N ILE A 21 -2.80 -0.68 5.62
CA ILE A 21 -2.62 -1.92 4.84
C ILE A 21 -3.85 -2.24 4.00
N ALA A 22 -3.63 -2.90 2.87
CA ALA A 22 -4.67 -3.55 2.10
C ALA A 22 -4.20 -4.97 1.76
N THR A 23 -4.85 -5.99 2.30
CA THR A 23 -4.36 -7.38 2.18
C THR A 23 -5.49 -8.37 1.98
N GLY A 24 -5.24 -9.41 1.18
CA GLY A 24 -6.18 -10.53 1.02
C GLY A 24 -6.26 -11.48 2.22
N ASN A 25 -5.42 -11.30 3.24
CA ASN A 25 -5.53 -12.08 4.48
C ASN A 25 -6.78 -11.65 5.27
N PHE A 26 -7.40 -12.59 6.00
CA PHE A 26 -8.34 -12.23 7.07
C PHE A 26 -7.68 -11.28 8.06
N GLU A 27 -8.45 -10.37 8.65
CA GLU A 27 -7.92 -9.29 9.49
C GLU A 27 -6.96 -9.75 10.57
N GLU A 28 -7.36 -10.73 11.39
CA GLU A 28 -6.51 -11.29 12.45
C GLU A 28 -5.17 -11.83 11.89
N ALA A 29 -5.22 -12.55 10.76
CA ALA A 29 -4.03 -13.09 10.12
C ALA A 29 -3.15 -12.01 9.47
N GLY A 30 -3.76 -10.92 8.97
CA GLY A 30 -3.05 -9.75 8.47
C GLY A 30 -2.22 -9.10 9.58
N TRP A 31 -2.85 -8.80 10.72
CA TRP A 31 -2.18 -8.20 11.88
C TRP A 31 -1.09 -9.12 12.45
N MET A 32 -1.37 -10.42 12.64
CA MET A 32 -0.37 -11.38 13.12
C MET A 32 0.90 -11.41 12.26
N LYS A 33 0.77 -11.29 10.93
CA LYS A 33 1.92 -11.24 10.02
C LYS A 33 2.74 -9.96 10.17
N LEU A 34 2.09 -8.82 10.38
CA LEU A 34 2.77 -7.55 10.63
C LEU A 34 3.51 -7.56 11.97
N GLU A 35 2.88 -8.09 13.02
CA GLU A 35 3.48 -8.23 14.34
C GLU A 35 4.69 -9.16 14.30
N TYR A 36 4.57 -10.31 13.64
CA TYR A 36 5.71 -11.21 13.42
C TYR A 36 6.86 -10.53 12.66
N GLY A 37 6.53 -9.62 11.74
CA GLY A 37 7.50 -8.80 11.01
C GLY A 37 8.03 -7.60 11.79
N GLY A 38 7.49 -7.29 12.98
CA GLY A 38 7.86 -6.12 13.79
C GLY A 38 7.53 -4.78 13.14
N ILE A 39 6.46 -4.72 12.34
CA ILE A 39 6.05 -3.52 11.58
C ILE A 39 4.57 -3.16 11.78
N ASP A 40 3.86 -3.80 12.69
CA ASP A 40 2.45 -3.49 12.97
C ASP A 40 2.27 -2.06 13.51
N GLN A 41 3.25 -1.54 14.27
CA GLN A 41 3.18 -0.23 14.91
C GLN A 41 2.95 0.94 13.94
N TYR A 42 3.34 0.78 12.67
CA TYR A 42 3.22 1.80 11.63
C TYR A 42 1.78 1.96 11.12
N PHE A 43 0.93 0.96 11.30
CA PHE A 43 -0.42 0.94 10.72
C PHE A 43 -1.47 1.08 11.81
N LYS A 44 -2.50 1.91 11.57
CA LYS A 44 -3.61 2.10 12.52
C LYS A 44 -4.89 1.40 12.11
N PHE A 45 -4.99 1.05 10.82
CA PHE A 45 -6.12 0.38 10.22
C PHE A 45 -5.69 -0.22 8.87
N GLY A 46 -6.60 -0.96 8.25
CA GLY A 46 -6.43 -1.45 6.90
C GLY A 46 -7.71 -2.03 6.34
N GLY A 47 -7.65 -2.47 5.08
CA GLY A 47 -8.65 -3.32 4.45
C GLY A 47 -8.14 -4.76 4.36
N PHE A 48 -9.03 -5.72 4.57
CA PHE A 48 -8.69 -7.12 4.71
C PHE A 48 -9.58 -8.03 3.87
N GLY A 49 -9.13 -9.27 3.63
CA GLY A 49 -9.92 -10.29 2.95
C GLY A 49 -11.22 -10.67 3.68
N SER A 50 -11.32 -10.38 4.98
CA SER A 50 -12.57 -10.46 5.76
C SER A 50 -13.62 -9.43 5.31
N ASP A 51 -13.19 -8.31 4.73
CA ASP A 51 -14.11 -7.26 4.25
C ASP A 51 -14.69 -7.62 2.88
N SER A 52 -13.90 -8.22 2.00
CA SER A 52 -14.33 -8.58 0.66
C SER A 52 -13.38 -9.56 -0.04
N PRO A 53 -13.86 -10.42 -0.95
CA PRO A 53 -13.00 -11.17 -1.88
C PRO A 53 -12.41 -10.29 -3.00
N SER A 54 -12.96 -9.10 -3.25
CA SER A 54 -12.49 -8.19 -4.30
C SER A 54 -11.36 -7.29 -3.81
N ARG A 55 -10.20 -7.31 -4.48
CA ARG A 55 -9.06 -6.42 -4.15
C ARG A 55 -9.45 -4.94 -4.21
N VAL A 56 -10.29 -4.54 -5.17
CA VAL A 56 -10.82 -3.17 -5.29
C VAL A 56 -11.54 -2.78 -4.00
N ASN A 57 -12.41 -3.65 -3.50
CA ASN A 57 -13.19 -3.36 -2.30
C ASN A 57 -12.32 -3.35 -1.05
N ILE A 58 -11.32 -4.23 -0.96
CA ILE A 58 -10.34 -4.23 0.14
C ILE A 58 -9.61 -2.87 0.21
N VAL A 59 -9.08 -2.39 -0.92
CA VAL A 59 -8.40 -1.08 -0.98
C VAL A 59 -9.38 0.06 -0.66
N GLN A 60 -10.61 0.00 -1.19
CA GLN A 60 -11.64 0.99 -0.89
C GLN A 60 -11.98 1.02 0.60
N THR A 61 -12.06 -0.12 1.27
CA THR A 61 -12.29 -0.21 2.72
C THR A 61 -11.13 0.40 3.51
N ALA A 62 -9.88 0.19 3.09
CA ALA A 62 -8.72 0.83 3.70
C ALA A 62 -8.82 2.36 3.61
N ILE A 63 -9.16 2.90 2.43
CA ILE A 63 -9.35 4.35 2.22
C ILE A 63 -10.47 4.89 3.12
N GLN A 64 -11.64 4.23 3.14
CA GLN A 64 -12.77 4.65 3.97
C GLN A 64 -12.45 4.65 5.47
N ARG A 65 -11.66 3.68 5.95
CA ARG A 65 -11.19 3.63 7.34
C ARG A 65 -10.20 4.77 7.62
N GLY A 66 -9.36 5.14 6.65
CA GLY A 66 -8.48 6.31 6.74
C GLY A 66 -9.23 7.62 6.80
N GLU A 67 -10.22 7.81 5.94
CA GLU A 67 -11.10 8.98 5.98
C GLU A 67 -11.82 9.11 7.34
N LYS A 68 -12.30 7.98 7.88
CA LYS A 68 -12.91 7.94 9.21
C LYS A 68 -11.90 8.26 10.32
N PHE A 69 -10.66 7.80 10.20
CA PHE A 69 -9.59 8.10 11.15
C PHE A 69 -9.22 9.59 11.15
N LEU A 70 -9.17 10.23 9.97
CA LEU A 70 -8.89 11.65 9.81
C LEU A 70 -10.11 12.57 10.06
N LEU A 71 -11.32 12.00 10.09
CA LEU A 71 -12.59 12.75 10.10
C LEU A 71 -12.74 13.67 8.87
N GLU A 72 -12.11 13.30 7.75
CA GLU A 72 -12.08 14.07 6.51
C GLU A 72 -12.03 13.13 5.28
N LYS A 73 -12.48 13.62 4.12
CA LYS A 73 -12.32 12.93 2.83
C LYS A 73 -10.89 13.09 2.31
N ILE A 74 -10.31 12.00 1.81
CA ILE A 74 -8.96 12.03 1.24
C ILE A 74 -9.09 12.22 -0.28
N PRO A 75 -8.48 13.25 -0.87
CA PRO A 75 -8.42 13.41 -2.32
C PRO A 75 -7.74 12.20 -2.97
N PHE A 76 -8.37 11.59 -3.98
CA PHE A 76 -7.88 10.34 -4.58
C PHE A 76 -6.48 10.47 -5.20
N HIS A 77 -6.11 11.66 -5.68
CA HIS A 77 -4.77 11.92 -6.22
C HIS A 77 -3.65 11.94 -5.16
N GLN A 78 -4.02 11.94 -3.87
CA GLN A 78 -3.11 11.81 -2.71
C GLN A 78 -3.07 10.38 -2.16
N VAL A 79 -3.85 9.46 -2.73
CA VAL A 79 -3.82 8.05 -2.33
C VAL A 79 -2.88 7.28 -3.26
N PHE A 80 -1.95 6.55 -2.65
CA PHE A 80 -1.04 5.64 -3.34
C PHE A 80 -1.30 4.21 -2.87
N VAL A 81 -1.54 3.31 -3.83
CA VAL A 81 -1.63 1.86 -3.62
C VAL A 81 -0.30 1.24 -4.03
N ILE A 82 0.34 0.56 -3.11
CA ILE A 82 1.67 -0.04 -3.30
C ILE A 82 1.50 -1.56 -3.26
N GLY A 83 2.03 -2.26 -4.26
CA GLY A 83 1.94 -3.72 -4.30
C GLY A 83 2.84 -4.36 -5.35
N ASP A 84 2.95 -5.68 -5.27
CA ASP A 84 3.82 -6.53 -6.10
C ASP A 84 3.05 -7.38 -7.10
N THR A 85 1.74 -7.15 -7.26
CA THR A 85 0.88 -7.90 -8.18
C THR A 85 0.09 -6.99 -9.12
N GLU A 86 -0.36 -7.55 -10.23
CA GLU A 86 -1.31 -6.88 -11.12
C GLU A 86 -2.62 -6.53 -10.44
N HIS A 87 -3.00 -7.26 -9.38
CA HIS A 87 -4.24 -6.99 -8.65
C HIS A 87 -4.19 -5.64 -7.90
N ASP A 88 -3.01 -5.25 -7.42
CA ASP A 88 -2.82 -3.96 -6.72
C ASP A 88 -2.93 -2.80 -7.71
N ILE A 89 -2.25 -2.93 -8.85
CA ILE A 89 -2.29 -1.96 -9.95
C ILE A 89 -3.71 -1.80 -10.48
N ASN A 90 -4.40 -2.91 -10.75
CA ASN A 90 -5.77 -2.88 -11.25
C ASN A 90 -6.75 -2.29 -10.23
N ALA A 91 -6.57 -2.57 -8.93
CA ALA A 91 -7.41 -2.00 -7.89
C ALA A 91 -7.26 -0.48 -7.81
N ALA A 92 -6.03 0.02 -7.87
CA ALA A 92 -5.74 1.45 -7.90
C ALA A 92 -6.40 2.14 -9.11
N LYS A 93 -6.24 1.56 -10.31
CA LYS A 93 -6.85 2.07 -11.55
C LYS A 93 -8.37 2.17 -11.48
N VAL A 94 -9.03 1.11 -11.02
CA VAL A 94 -10.49 1.08 -10.89
C VAL A 94 -10.99 2.14 -9.91
N LEU A 95 -10.23 2.39 -8.84
CA LEU A 95 -10.56 3.42 -7.85
C LEU A 95 -10.13 4.83 -8.29
N GLY A 96 -9.31 4.98 -9.33
CA GLY A 96 -8.78 6.27 -9.76
C GLY A 96 -7.76 6.87 -8.79
N VAL A 97 -7.01 6.02 -8.09
CA VAL A 97 -5.90 6.39 -7.19
C VAL A 97 -4.57 5.99 -7.81
N LYS A 98 -3.46 6.54 -7.31
CA LYS A 98 -2.13 6.27 -7.87
C LYS A 98 -1.66 4.87 -7.48
N SER A 99 -0.93 4.22 -8.38
CA SER A 99 -0.34 2.89 -8.20
C SER A 99 1.18 2.93 -8.24
N ILE A 100 1.81 2.19 -7.32
CA ILE A 100 3.26 1.93 -7.32
C ILE A 100 3.46 0.42 -7.36
N GLY A 101 3.87 -0.09 -8.52
CA GLY A 101 4.28 -1.48 -8.67
C GLY A 101 5.69 -1.68 -8.14
N VAL A 102 5.89 -2.64 -7.24
CA VAL A 102 7.20 -2.95 -6.66
C VAL A 102 7.61 -4.35 -7.06
N GLY A 103 8.72 -4.46 -7.79
CA GLY A 103 9.33 -5.73 -8.14
C GLY A 103 9.59 -6.57 -6.89
N ALA A 104 9.12 -7.82 -6.91
CA ALA A 104 9.28 -8.74 -5.80
C ALA A 104 9.46 -10.18 -6.31
N TYR A 105 9.19 -11.15 -5.45
CA TYR A 105 9.45 -12.57 -5.73
C TYR A 105 8.65 -13.12 -6.93
N HIS A 106 7.41 -12.65 -7.13
CA HIS A 106 6.50 -13.21 -8.14
C HIS A 106 6.51 -12.49 -9.48
N LEU A 107 6.63 -11.16 -9.47
CA LEU A 107 6.64 -10.34 -10.67
C LEU A 107 7.81 -9.38 -10.65
N SER A 108 8.52 -9.30 -11.77
CA SER A 108 9.55 -8.28 -11.98
C SER A 108 8.93 -6.92 -12.28
N LYS A 109 9.73 -5.86 -12.20
CA LYS A 109 9.35 -4.53 -12.70
C LYS A 109 8.84 -4.57 -14.15
N ASP A 110 9.47 -5.35 -15.01
CA ASP A 110 9.09 -5.47 -16.42
C ASP A 110 7.73 -6.17 -16.57
N ASP A 111 7.41 -7.11 -15.69
CA ASP A 111 6.09 -7.75 -15.67
C ASP A 111 5.02 -6.78 -15.16
N LEU A 112 5.29 -6.07 -14.06
CA LEU A 112 4.38 -5.07 -13.50
C LEU A 112 4.12 -3.92 -14.48
N SER A 113 5.13 -3.51 -15.24
CA SER A 113 5.02 -2.44 -16.25
C SER A 113 4.00 -2.75 -17.34
N LYS A 114 3.77 -4.03 -17.67
CA LYS A 114 2.74 -4.46 -18.64
C LYS A 114 1.33 -4.14 -18.17
N HIS A 115 1.14 -3.94 -16.87
CA HIS A 115 -0.12 -3.52 -16.28
C HIS A 115 -0.23 -2.00 -16.13
N GLU A 116 0.73 -1.23 -16.66
CA GLU A 116 0.77 0.24 -16.72
C GLU A 116 0.45 0.92 -15.38
N PRO A 117 1.24 0.68 -14.30
CA PRO A 117 1.11 1.45 -13.08
C PRO A 117 1.56 2.90 -13.29
N ASP A 118 1.16 3.81 -12.39
CA ASP A 118 1.62 5.21 -12.43
C ASP A 118 3.13 5.28 -12.21
N PHE A 119 3.64 4.42 -11.32
CA PHE A 119 5.06 4.28 -11.05
C PHE A 119 5.44 2.81 -10.86
N VAL A 120 6.71 2.49 -11.13
CA VAL A 120 7.23 1.13 -10.93
C VAL A 120 8.67 1.17 -10.44
N MET A 121 8.98 0.33 -9.45
CA MET A 121 10.30 0.23 -8.82
C MET A 121 10.79 -1.22 -8.85
N ASP A 122 12.10 -1.40 -8.90
CA ASP A 122 12.72 -2.73 -8.86
C ASP A 122 12.72 -3.35 -7.46
N ASP A 123 12.90 -2.51 -6.44
CA ASP A 123 12.89 -2.87 -5.03
C ASP A 123 12.57 -1.65 -4.15
N LEU A 124 12.72 -1.81 -2.83
CA LEU A 124 12.43 -0.80 -1.80
C LEU A 124 13.67 -0.32 -1.05
N GLN A 125 14.88 -0.54 -1.59
CA GLN A 125 16.13 -0.28 -0.85
C GLN A 125 16.52 1.21 -0.79
N ASN A 126 15.91 2.07 -1.60
CA ASN A 126 16.15 3.51 -1.60
C ASN A 126 14.95 4.26 -1.00
N ALA A 127 14.99 4.50 0.31
CA ALA A 127 13.88 5.09 1.04
C ALA A 127 13.64 6.56 0.67
N GLU A 128 14.70 7.32 0.40
CA GLU A 128 14.63 8.72 0.00
C GLU A 128 13.94 8.87 -1.36
N ALA A 129 14.34 8.06 -2.34
CA ALA A 129 13.68 8.05 -3.66
C ALA A 129 12.21 7.63 -3.54
N PHE A 130 11.87 6.70 -2.64
CA PHE A 130 10.48 6.34 -2.37
C PHE A 130 9.70 7.50 -1.76
N LEU A 131 10.27 8.23 -0.80
CA LEU A 131 9.60 9.39 -0.19
C LEU A 131 9.36 10.50 -1.21
N GLU A 132 10.33 10.78 -2.08
CA GLU A 132 10.17 11.78 -3.16
C GLU A 132 9.04 11.41 -4.13
N LEU A 133 8.82 10.12 -4.36
CA LEU A 133 7.77 9.61 -5.25
C LEU A 133 6.35 9.81 -4.69
N VAL A 134 6.20 9.72 -3.38
CA VAL A 134 4.89 9.76 -2.69
C VAL A 134 4.54 11.12 -2.08
N ARG A 135 5.32 12.16 -2.41
CA ARG A 135 5.00 13.58 -2.12
C ARG A 135 4.24 14.21 -3.29
#